data_AF-A0AAD1TT82-F1
#
_entry.id   AF-A0AAD1TT82-F1
#
_cell.length_a   1.000
_cell.length_b   1.000
_cell.length_c   1.000
_cell.angle_alpha   90.00
_cell.angle_beta   90.00
_cell.angle_gamma   90.00
#
_symmetry.space_group_name_H-M   'P 1'
#
loop_
_entity.id
_entity.type
_entity.pdbx_description
1 polymer ?
#
loop_
_entity_poly.entity_id
_entity_poly.type
_entity_poly.pdbx_seq_one_letter_code
_entity_poly.pdbx_strand_id
1 'polypeptide(L)'
;MQDLRDNIDVKKWEINQAAGRYIRSHEEVQHISIRNRLHDFIQQHGAELAATLAPELMGYHEQIPAVKQSAMQHSVDYLREALSVWLAAGEKINYSSQDSDILTAIGFRPDAASRDDNRQKFTPAQNLIYTRRRAELAAR
;
A
#
# COMPACT_ATOMS: atom_id res chain seq x y z
N MET A 1 -40.33 14.62 -5.80
CA MET A 1 -39.08 15.42 -5.89
C MET A 1 -38.16 15.22 -4.69
N GLN A 2 -38.67 15.14 -3.46
CA GLN A 2 -37.84 14.94 -2.26
C GLN A 2 -37.15 13.57 -2.22
N ASP A 3 -37.86 12.48 -2.52
CA ASP A 3 -37.26 11.13 -2.53
C ASP A 3 -36.09 10.98 -3.51
N LEU A 4 -36.14 11.67 -4.65
CA LEU A 4 -35.06 11.67 -5.64
C LEU A 4 -33.81 12.39 -5.10
N ARG A 5 -33.99 13.49 -4.36
CA ARG A 5 -32.86 14.22 -3.74
C ARG A 5 -32.20 13.35 -2.66
N ASP A 6 -33.00 12.73 -1.81
CA ASP A 6 -32.50 11.86 -0.74
C ASP A 6 -31.78 10.63 -1.31
N ASN A 7 -32.27 10.06 -2.42
CA ASN A 7 -31.60 8.97 -3.13
C ASN A 7 -30.24 9.41 -3.72
N ILE A 8 -30.19 10.57 -4.37
CA ILE A 8 -28.95 11.13 -4.94
C ILE A 8 -27.89 11.33 -3.86
N ASP A 9 -28.26 11.86 -2.69
CA ASP A 9 -27.32 12.09 -1.59
C ASP A 9 -26.76 10.78 -1.04
N VAL A 10 -27.61 9.75 -0.90
CA VAL A 10 -27.16 8.40 -0.51
C VAL A 10 -26.21 7.82 -1.57
N LYS A 11 -26.53 7.95 -2.86
CA LYS A 11 -25.69 7.44 -3.96
C LYS A 11 -24.31 8.10 -4.00
N LYS A 12 -24.25 9.43 -3.80
CA LYS A 12 -22.96 10.15 -3.69
C LYS A 12 -22.11 9.61 -2.55
N TRP A 13 -22.73 9.38 -1.38
CA TRP A 13 -22.04 8.77 -0.26
C TRP A 13 -21.57 7.33 -0.58
N GLU A 14 -22.42 6.50 -1.21
CA GLU A 14 -22.05 5.14 -1.60
C GLU A 14 -20.84 5.10 -2.55
N ILE A 15 -20.82 5.98 -3.55
CA ILE A 15 -19.70 6.15 -4.50
C ILE A 15 -18.43 6.53 -3.75
N ASN A 16 -18.48 7.54 -2.87
CA ASN A 16 -17.35 7.95 -2.05
C ASN A 16 -16.79 6.79 -1.21
N GLN A 17 -17.65 6.00 -0.58
CA GLN A 17 -17.24 4.84 0.22
C GLN A 17 -16.67 3.71 -0.64
N ALA A 18 -17.25 3.45 -1.81
CA ALA A 18 -16.78 2.43 -2.74
C ALA A 18 -15.40 2.79 -3.31
N ALA A 19 -15.21 4.03 -3.75
CA ALA A 19 -13.93 4.53 -4.24
C ALA A 19 -12.83 4.41 -3.17
N GLY A 20 -13.15 4.75 -1.92
CA GLY A 20 -12.21 4.57 -0.81
C GLY A 20 -11.84 3.11 -0.55
N ARG A 21 -12.79 2.17 -0.66
CA ARG A 21 -12.50 0.74 -0.56
C ARG A 21 -11.62 0.26 -1.72
N TYR A 22 -11.94 0.67 -2.94
CA TYR A 22 -11.15 0.33 -4.13
C TYR A 22 -9.69 0.80 -3.99
N ILE A 23 -9.45 2.05 -3.60
CA ILE A 23 -8.09 2.60 -3.40
C ILE A 23 -7.29 1.74 -2.42
N ARG A 24 -7.87 1.43 -1.25
CA ARG A 24 -7.20 0.60 -0.24
C ARG A 24 -6.92 -0.81 -0.74
N SER A 25 -7.88 -1.43 -1.44
CA SER A 25 -7.68 -2.77 -2.01
C SER A 25 -6.62 -2.78 -3.11
N HIS A 26 -6.54 -1.74 -3.94
CA HIS A 26 -5.50 -1.58 -4.95
C HIS A 26 -4.10 -1.49 -4.31
N GLU A 27 -3.96 -0.63 -3.30
CA GLU A 27 -2.72 -0.47 -2.55
C GLU A 27 -2.32 -1.76 -1.82
N GLU A 28 -3.28 -2.51 -1.29
CA GLU A 28 -3.00 -3.77 -0.59
C GLU A 28 -2.44 -4.84 -1.53
N VAL A 29 -2.93 -4.93 -2.77
CA VAL A 29 -2.37 -5.86 -3.77
C VAL A 29 -0.90 -5.52 -4.05
N GLN A 30 -0.58 -4.24 -4.21
CA GLN A 30 0.80 -3.79 -4.42
C GLN A 30 1.67 -4.09 -3.19
N HIS A 31 1.17 -3.79 -1.99
CA HIS A 31 1.85 -4.04 -0.73
C HIS A 31 2.18 -5.53 -0.52
N ILE A 32 1.20 -6.41 -0.75
CA ILE A 32 1.39 -7.86 -0.64
C ILE A 32 2.44 -8.36 -1.64
N SER A 33 2.36 -7.90 -2.90
CA SER A 33 3.35 -8.28 -3.91
C SER A 33 4.76 -7.85 -3.50
N ILE A 34 4.97 -6.58 -3.13
CA ILE A 34 6.28 -6.08 -2.68
C ILE A 34 6.82 -6.93 -1.54
N ARG A 35 6.00 -7.20 -0.52
CA ARG A 35 6.41 -8.00 0.65
C ARG A 35 6.81 -9.41 0.24
N ASN A 36 6.02 -10.08 -0.59
CA ASN A 36 6.30 -11.45 -1.00
C ASN A 36 7.53 -11.53 -1.91
N ARG A 37 7.67 -10.63 -2.88
CA ARG A 37 8.84 -10.58 -3.77
C ARG A 37 10.13 -10.26 -2.99
N LEU A 38 10.07 -9.34 -2.03
CA LEU A 38 11.20 -9.06 -1.14
C LEU A 38 11.55 -10.24 -0.24
N HIS A 39 10.55 -10.97 0.27
CA HIS A 39 10.80 -12.19 1.04
C HIS A 39 11.54 -13.24 0.20
N ASP A 40 11.08 -13.50 -1.03
CA ASP A 40 11.72 -14.46 -1.92
C ASP A 40 13.14 -14.01 -2.31
N PHE A 41 13.33 -12.70 -2.54
CA PHE A 41 14.66 -12.12 -2.79
C PHE A 41 15.61 -12.33 -1.60
N ILE A 42 15.16 -12.04 -0.37
CA ILE A 42 15.97 -12.25 0.84
C ILE A 42 16.22 -13.75 1.07
N GLN A 43 15.29 -14.63 0.72
CA GLN A 43 15.52 -16.07 0.81
C GLN A 43 16.64 -16.54 -0.14
N GLN A 44 16.79 -15.92 -1.31
CA GLN A 44 17.80 -16.27 -2.30
C GLN A 44 19.16 -15.57 -2.06
N HIS A 45 19.13 -14.29 -1.70
CA HIS A 45 20.32 -13.42 -1.63
C HIS A 45 20.64 -12.90 -0.23
N GLY A 46 19.86 -13.28 0.78
CA GLY A 46 19.96 -12.72 2.13
C GLY A 46 21.30 -13.01 2.81
N ALA A 47 21.92 -14.16 2.54
CA ALA A 47 23.23 -14.48 3.10
C ALA A 47 24.32 -13.56 2.54
N GLU A 48 24.31 -13.29 1.23
CA GLU A 48 25.23 -12.37 0.58
C GLU A 48 25.02 -10.94 1.09
N LEU A 49 23.76 -10.49 1.13
CA LEU A 49 23.41 -9.17 1.66
C LEU A 49 23.86 -9.00 3.12
N ALA A 50 23.61 -9.99 3.98
CA ALA A 50 24.03 -9.96 5.37
C ALA A 50 25.56 -9.96 5.51
N ALA A 51 26.28 -10.65 4.63
CA ALA A 51 27.75 -10.61 4.61
C ALA A 51 28.28 -9.23 4.19
N THR A 52 27.66 -8.57 3.20
CA THR A 52 28.01 -7.19 2.81
C THR A 52 27.78 -6.20 3.96
N LEU A 53 26.71 -6.39 4.73
CA LEU A 53 26.36 -5.57 5.90
C LEU A 53 26.98 -6.08 7.21
N ALA A 54 27.90 -7.04 7.16
CA ALA A 54 28.49 -7.65 8.35
C ALA A 54 29.09 -6.64 9.35
N PRO A 55 29.75 -5.53 8.94
CA PRO A 55 30.24 -4.54 9.90
C PRO A 55 29.16 -3.96 10.83
N GLU A 56 27.91 -3.87 10.38
CA GLU A 56 26.77 -3.43 11.20
C GLU A 56 26.05 -4.62 11.88
N LEU A 57 25.98 -5.78 11.20
CA LEU A 57 25.12 -6.90 11.59
C LEU A 57 25.84 -8.07 12.27
N MET A 58 27.17 -8.04 12.40
CA MET A 58 27.91 -9.14 13.01
C MET A 58 27.52 -9.32 14.48
N GLY A 59 27.17 -10.56 14.84
CA GLY A 59 26.67 -10.86 16.20
C GLY A 59 25.31 -10.25 16.51
N TYR A 60 24.53 -9.81 15.50
CA TYR A 60 23.25 -9.11 15.70
C TYR A 60 22.35 -9.78 16.74
N HIS A 61 22.21 -11.10 16.73
CA HIS A 61 21.33 -11.82 17.66
C HIS A 61 21.75 -11.70 19.14
N GLU A 62 23.04 -11.52 19.42
CA GLU A 62 23.63 -11.43 20.76
C GLU A 62 23.59 -10.00 21.33
N GLN A 63 23.31 -9.00 20.49
CA GLN A 63 23.29 -7.60 20.88
C GLN A 63 22.06 -7.22 21.73
N ILE A 64 22.24 -6.16 22.55
CA ILE A 64 21.14 -5.55 23.31
C ILE A 64 20.18 -4.79 22.38
N PRO A 65 18.90 -4.58 22.77
CA PRO A 65 17.88 -3.99 21.91
C PRO A 65 18.25 -2.63 21.29
N ALA A 66 18.90 -1.75 22.06
CA ALA A 66 19.31 -0.44 21.57
C ALA A 66 20.35 -0.54 20.43
N VAL A 67 21.30 -1.46 20.55
CA VAL A 67 22.33 -1.69 19.53
C VAL A 67 21.71 -2.33 18.28
N LYS A 68 20.78 -3.28 18.46
CA LYS A 68 20.01 -3.87 17.35
C LYS A 68 19.25 -2.81 16.55
N GLN A 69 18.60 -1.87 17.23
CA GLN A 69 17.87 -0.80 16.57
C GLN A 69 18.81 0.10 15.74
N SER A 70 19.96 0.50 16.31
CA SER A 70 20.95 1.30 15.59
C SER A 70 21.53 0.54 14.39
N ALA A 71 21.92 -0.72 14.56
CA ALA A 71 22.44 -1.57 13.49
C ALA A 71 21.44 -1.72 12.33
N MET A 72 20.15 -1.90 12.63
CA MET A 72 19.09 -1.93 11.62
C MET A 72 18.92 -0.59 10.92
N GLN A 73 18.96 0.53 11.65
CA GLN A 73 18.83 1.86 11.06
C GLN A 73 19.97 2.14 10.09
N HIS A 74 21.22 1.91 10.49
CA HIS A 74 22.38 2.10 9.62
C HIS A 74 22.33 1.18 8.39
N SER A 75 21.94 -0.08 8.58
CA SER A 75 21.76 -1.03 7.46
C SER A 75 20.75 -0.53 6.44
N VAL A 76 19.63 0.04 6.88
CA VAL A 76 18.63 0.65 6.00
C VAL A 76 19.18 1.89 5.29
N ASP A 77 20.02 2.68 5.95
CA ASP A 77 20.61 3.87 5.35
C ASP A 77 21.60 3.50 4.23
N TYR A 78 22.48 2.51 4.44
CA TYR A 78 23.36 1.98 3.38
C TYR A 78 22.57 1.37 2.21
N LEU A 79 21.52 0.61 2.49
CA LEU A 79 20.64 0.06 1.45
C LEU A 79 19.95 1.15 0.63
N ARG A 80 19.49 2.22 1.28
CA ARG A 80 18.87 3.37 0.60
C ARG A 80 19.87 4.07 -0.32
N GLU A 81 21.10 4.27 0.14
CA GLU A 81 22.16 4.90 -0.65
C GLU A 81 22.50 4.05 -1.89
N ALA A 82 22.77 2.76 -1.71
CA ALA A 82 23.07 1.84 -2.80
C ALA A 82 21.94 1.79 -3.83
N LEU A 83 20.68 1.72 -3.38
CA LEU A 83 19.52 1.73 -4.26
C LEU A 83 19.41 3.07 -5.03
N SER A 84 19.69 4.20 -4.37
CA SER A 84 19.63 5.52 -5.01
C SER A 84 20.68 5.65 -6.12
N VAL A 85 21.89 5.15 -5.90
CA VAL A 85 22.96 5.12 -6.91
C VAL A 85 22.56 4.25 -8.10
N TRP A 86 21.98 3.07 -7.86
CA TRP A 86 21.52 2.20 -8.94
C TRP A 86 20.38 2.84 -9.75
N LEU A 87 19.41 3.46 -9.07
CA LEU A 87 18.30 4.16 -9.74
C LEU A 87 18.78 5.36 -10.58
N ALA A 88 19.87 6.01 -10.19
CA ALA A 88 20.47 7.11 -10.96
C ALA A 88 21.03 6.67 -12.32
N ALA A 89 21.30 5.36 -12.51
CA ALA A 89 21.70 4.81 -13.81
C ALA A 89 20.56 4.87 -14.85
N GLY A 90 19.30 5.05 -14.42
CA GLY A 90 18.16 5.25 -15.31
C GLY A 90 17.66 4.00 -16.02
N GLU A 91 18.00 2.81 -15.51
CA GLU A 91 17.49 1.55 -16.05
C GLU A 91 15.97 1.47 -15.93
N LYS A 92 15.32 0.91 -16.96
CA LYS A 92 13.86 0.75 -16.97
C LYS A 92 13.45 -0.30 -15.95
N ILE A 93 12.67 0.12 -14.96
CA ILE A 93 12.12 -0.76 -13.93
C ILE A 93 10.83 -1.41 -14.43
N ASN A 94 10.78 -2.74 -14.38
CA ASN A 94 9.60 -3.53 -14.67
C ASN A 94 9.17 -4.32 -13.44
N TYR A 95 7.92 -4.80 -13.42
CA TYR A 95 7.46 -5.70 -12.37
C TYR A 95 8.21 -7.04 -12.41
N SER A 96 8.29 -7.68 -11.23
CA SER A 96 8.72 -9.09 -11.16
C SER A 96 7.82 -9.93 -12.05
N SER A 97 8.40 -10.85 -12.82
CA SER A 97 7.67 -11.71 -13.75
C SER A 97 6.53 -12.49 -13.10
N GLN A 98 6.67 -12.83 -11.81
CA GLN A 98 5.70 -13.62 -11.07
C GLN A 98 4.39 -12.87 -10.79
N ASP A 99 4.46 -11.55 -10.56
CA ASP A 99 3.30 -10.72 -10.22
C ASP A 99 2.92 -9.75 -11.36
N SER A 100 3.65 -9.80 -12.48
CA SER A 100 3.55 -8.83 -13.59
C SER A 100 2.13 -8.74 -14.17
N ASP A 101 1.46 -9.87 -14.39
CA ASP A 101 0.11 -9.89 -14.97
C ASP A 101 -0.90 -9.17 -14.07
N ILE A 102 -0.85 -9.46 -12.76
CA ILE A 102 -1.74 -8.86 -11.76
C ILE A 102 -1.45 -7.36 -11.63
N LEU A 103 -0.18 -6.99 -11.45
CA LEU A 103 0.22 -5.59 -11.26
C LEU A 103 -0.04 -4.74 -12.49
N THR A 104 0.09 -5.32 -13.69
CA THR A 104 -0.27 -4.66 -14.94
C THR A 104 -1.78 -4.50 -15.05
N ALA A 105 -2.57 -5.53 -14.72
CA ALA A 105 -4.03 -5.50 -14.81
C ALA A 105 -4.67 -4.47 -13.86
N ILE A 106 -4.15 -4.31 -12.63
CA ILE A 106 -4.67 -3.31 -11.68
C ILE A 106 -4.16 -1.89 -11.96
N GLY A 107 -3.12 -1.75 -12.80
CA GLY A 107 -2.44 -0.49 -13.07
C GLY A 107 -1.56 0.01 -11.92
N PHE A 108 -0.65 0.94 -12.24
CA PHE A 108 0.35 1.43 -11.27
C PHE A 108 -0.25 2.23 -10.11
N ARG A 109 -1.37 2.91 -10.33
CA ARG A 109 -2.06 3.74 -9.33
C ARG A 109 -3.57 3.66 -9.51
N PRO A 110 -4.35 3.85 -8.44
CA PRO A 110 -5.77 4.09 -8.56
C PRO A 110 -6.01 5.30 -9.48
N ASP A 111 -7.07 5.23 -10.27
CA ASP A 111 -7.43 6.28 -11.21
C ASP A 111 -7.78 7.60 -10.48
N ALA A 112 -7.68 8.72 -11.22
CA ALA A 112 -7.93 10.04 -10.65
C ALA A 112 -9.40 10.26 -10.24
N ALA A 113 -10.36 9.60 -10.90
CA ALA A 113 -11.77 9.75 -10.57
C ALA A 113 -12.09 9.11 -9.22
N SER A 114 -11.58 7.89 -8.96
CA SER A 114 -11.71 7.25 -7.64
C SER A 114 -11.14 8.11 -6.51
N ARG A 115 -10.05 8.84 -6.75
CA ARG A 115 -9.48 9.76 -5.75
C ARG A 115 -10.36 10.98 -5.50
N ASP A 116 -10.97 11.53 -6.55
CA ASP A 116 -11.91 12.64 -6.42
C ASP A 116 -13.20 12.20 -5.73
N ASP A 117 -13.74 11.04 -6.10
CA ASP A 117 -14.89 10.42 -5.47
C ASP A 117 -14.68 10.21 -3.96
N ASN A 118 -13.48 9.80 -3.53
CA ASN A 118 -13.15 9.61 -2.11
C ASN A 118 -12.69 10.89 -1.36
N ARG A 119 -12.67 12.05 -2.03
CA ARG A 119 -12.12 13.29 -1.46
C ARG A 119 -12.94 13.80 -0.28
N GLN A 120 -14.26 13.75 -0.37
CA GLN A 120 -15.15 14.13 0.74
C GLN A 120 -14.96 13.19 1.93
N LYS A 121 -14.87 13.75 3.14
CA LYS A 121 -14.77 12.98 4.38
C LYS A 121 -16.10 13.03 5.12
N PHE A 122 -16.48 11.87 5.64
CA PHE A 122 -17.68 11.68 6.44
C PHE A 122 -17.30 11.24 7.84
N THR A 123 -17.92 11.86 8.85
CA THR A 123 -17.73 11.45 10.24
C THR A 123 -18.35 10.08 10.48
N PRO A 124 -17.94 9.36 11.54
CA PRO A 124 -18.59 8.10 11.92
C PRO A 124 -20.10 8.22 12.10
N ALA A 125 -20.58 9.33 12.67
CA ALA A 125 -22.02 9.61 12.82
C ALA A 125 -22.72 9.78 11.47
N GLN A 126 -22.14 10.51 10.53
CA GLN A 126 -22.68 10.65 9.18
C GLN A 126 -22.73 9.30 8.45
N ASN A 127 -21.68 8.49 8.54
CA ASN A 127 -21.65 7.15 7.95
C ASN A 127 -22.77 6.26 8.51
N LEU A 128 -23.05 6.33 9.81
CA LEU A 128 -24.15 5.59 10.42
C LEU A 128 -25.51 6.02 9.86
N ILE A 129 -25.72 7.33 9.70
CA ILE A 129 -26.96 7.88 9.13
C ILE A 129 -27.15 7.41 7.69
N TYR A 130 -26.13 7.57 6.84
CA TYR A 130 -26.21 7.15 5.44
C TYR A 130 -26.36 5.64 5.28
N THR A 131 -25.73 4.84 6.15
CA THR A 131 -25.90 3.39 6.15
C THR A 131 -27.36 2.99 6.43
N ARG A 132 -28.02 3.65 7.40
CA ARG A 132 -29.44 3.42 7.70
C ARG A 132 -30.33 3.83 6.53
N ARG A 133 -30.14 5.05 6.01
CA ARG A 133 -30.89 5.56 4.84
C ARG A 133 -30.77 4.64 3.62
N ARG A 134 -29.58 4.09 3.37
CA ARG A 134 -29.34 3.13 2.30
C ARG A 134 -30.12 1.84 2.48
N ALA A 135 -30.18 1.30 3.70
CA ALA A 135 -30.96 0.10 4.00
C ALA A 135 -32.46 0.35 3.84
N GLU A 136 -32.95 1.51 4.31
CA GLU A 136 -34.35 1.93 4.13
C GLU A 136 -34.72 2.07 2.65
N LEU A 137 -33.83 2.65 1.82
CA LEU A 137 -34.06 2.77 0.37
C LEU A 137 -34.01 1.43 -0.35
N ALA A 138 -33.22 0.46 0.10
CA ALA A 138 -33.13 -0.87 -0.50
C ALA A 138 -34.32 -1.79 -0.15
N ALA A 139 -35.06 -1.46 0.91
CA ALA A 139 -36.24 -2.21 1.35
C ALA A 139 -37.57 -1.67 0.77
N ARG A 140 -37.51 -0.58 0.00
CA ARG A 140 -38.64 -0.02 -0.75
C ARG A 140 -38.72 -0.65 -2.12
#